data_AF-A0A9K3KSI6-F1
#
_entry.id   AF-A0A9K3KSI6-F1
#
_cell.length_a   1.000
_cell.length_b   1.000
_cell.length_c   1.000
_cell.angle_alpha   90.00
_cell.angle_beta   90.00
_cell.angle_gamma   90.00
#
_symmetry.space_group_name_H-M   'P 1'
#
loop_
_entity.id
_entity.type
_entity.pdbx_description
1 polymer ?
#
loop_
_entity_poly.entity_id
_entity_poly.type
_entity_poly.pdbx_seq_one_letter_code
_entity_poly.pdbx_strand_id
1 'polypeptide(L)'
;MNVWLTHAIFGFAAWGLLAPAGIIIVAFRTAIFRSGAPIWDRHHNPDEIQGQAWIILHRHINETVILLTWILFGLAVVGVKRGHHFRNSHQIVGFAIFLWTFPLWTMGRLLMPPKVPRNGSSSSNNNSIERTTERTTLISRGDDGSNERAVVPSKESILIMMHRLLGGVMLAAGLWEIYSGSLMLFSKKD
;
A
#
# COMPACT_ATOMS: atom_id res chain seq x y z
N MET A 1 -4.51 20.46 26.66
CA MET A 1 -5.48 19.78 25.77
C MET A 1 -5.71 18.37 26.30
N ASN A 2 -6.95 17.87 26.32
CA ASN A 2 -7.26 16.51 26.78
C ASN A 2 -6.55 15.48 25.88
N VAL A 3 -5.78 14.55 26.46
CA VAL A 3 -5.03 13.52 25.69
C VAL A 3 -5.92 12.74 24.72
N TRP A 4 -7.19 12.52 25.09
CA TRP A 4 -8.16 11.83 24.24
C TRP A 4 -8.62 12.67 23.06
N LEU A 5 -8.76 13.99 23.25
CA LEU A 5 -9.07 14.92 22.16
C LEU A 5 -7.88 15.02 21.19
N THR A 6 -6.66 15.10 21.72
CA THR A 6 -5.43 15.05 20.92
C THR A 6 -5.38 13.75 20.10
N HIS A 7 -5.59 12.61 20.74
CA HIS A 7 -5.62 11.30 20.08
C HIS A 7 -6.66 11.26 18.95
N ALA A 8 -7.86 11.80 19.19
CA ALA A 8 -8.92 11.85 18.18
C ALA A 8 -8.58 12.73 16.97
N ILE A 9 -8.06 13.94 17.19
CA ILE A 9 -7.70 14.87 16.11
C ILE A 9 -6.60 14.26 15.23
N PHE A 10 -5.54 13.72 15.84
CA PHE A 10 -4.46 13.09 15.10
C PHE A 10 -4.91 11.79 14.43
N GLY A 11 -5.81 11.02 15.05
CA GLY A 11 -6.43 9.83 14.46
C GLY A 11 -7.21 10.19 13.20
N PHE A 12 -8.03 11.24 13.26
CA PHE A 12 -8.75 11.77 12.10
C PHE A 12 -7.80 12.27 11.01
N ALA A 13 -6.74 13.01 11.36
CA ALA A 13 -5.75 13.46 10.39
C ALA A 13 -5.05 12.29 9.68
N ALA A 14 -4.66 11.26 10.41
CA ALA A 14 -3.98 10.09 9.86
C ALA A 14 -4.92 9.24 8.98
N TRP A 15 -6.05 8.79 9.52
CA TRP A 15 -6.89 7.79 8.87
C TRP A 15 -8.08 8.37 8.10
N GLY A 16 -8.52 9.59 8.44
CA GLY A 16 -9.63 10.28 7.78
C GLY A 16 -9.18 11.18 6.63
N LEU A 17 -7.94 11.66 6.63
CA LEU A 17 -7.40 12.55 5.59
C LEU A 17 -6.21 11.95 4.84
N LEU A 18 -5.12 11.66 5.54
CA LEU A 18 -3.86 11.26 4.89
C LEU A 18 -3.94 9.87 4.23
N ALA A 19 -4.50 8.86 4.90
CA ALA A 19 -4.63 7.52 4.33
C ALA A 19 -5.51 7.51 3.05
N PRO A 20 -6.71 8.13 3.03
CA PRO A 20 -7.47 8.33 1.80
C PRO A 20 -6.68 9.08 0.72
N ALA A 21 -6.01 10.18 1.07
CA ALA A 21 -5.21 10.96 0.11
C ALA A 21 -4.13 10.10 -0.55
N GLY A 22 -3.42 9.26 0.22
CA GLY A 22 -2.42 8.34 -0.31
C GLY A 22 -2.98 7.37 -1.34
N ILE A 23 -4.17 6.80 -1.09
CA ILE A 23 -4.83 5.87 -2.04
C ILE A 23 -5.33 6.61 -3.28
N ILE A 24 -5.99 7.76 -3.08
CA ILE A 24 -6.56 8.59 -4.13
C ILE A 24 -5.48 9.04 -5.11
N ILE A 25 -4.32 9.47 -4.64
CA ILE A 25 -3.19 9.92 -5.49
C ILE A 25 -2.80 8.87 -6.54
N VAL A 26 -2.72 7.59 -6.13
CA VAL A 26 -2.35 6.51 -7.06
C VAL A 26 -3.52 6.16 -7.99
N ALA A 27 -4.75 6.19 -7.48
CA ALA A 27 -5.96 5.97 -8.28
C ALA A 27 -6.15 7.05 -9.37
N PHE A 28 -5.92 8.33 -9.03
CA PHE A 28 -5.98 9.45 -9.97
C PHE A 28 -4.97 9.30 -11.09
N ARG A 29 -3.74 8.83 -10.80
CA ARG A 29 -2.77 8.49 -11.84
C ARG A 29 -3.36 7.45 -12.80
N THR A 30 -3.93 6.36 -12.30
CA THR A 30 -4.51 5.31 -13.16
C THR A 30 -5.73 5.78 -13.96
N ALA A 31 -6.50 6.75 -13.45
CA ALA A 31 -7.68 7.28 -14.11
C ALA A 31 -7.33 8.35 -15.17
N ILE A 32 -6.39 9.25 -14.89
CA ILE A 32 -6.00 10.35 -15.78
C ILE A 32 -5.10 9.86 -16.91
N PHE A 33 -4.08 9.04 -16.61
CA PHE A 33 -3.10 8.60 -17.60
C PHE A 33 -3.56 7.34 -18.35
N ARG A 34 -4.84 7.31 -18.74
CA ARG A 34 -5.59 6.23 -19.40
C ARG A 34 -5.07 5.82 -20.79
N SER A 35 -3.76 5.91 -21.04
CA SER A 35 -3.09 5.24 -22.15
C SER A 35 -2.84 3.80 -21.69
N GLY A 36 -3.60 2.85 -22.25
CA GLY A 36 -3.73 1.45 -21.82
C GLY A 36 -2.46 0.57 -21.85
N ALA A 37 -1.27 1.11 -21.57
CA ALA A 37 -0.11 0.28 -21.29
C ALA A 37 -0.09 -0.09 -19.79
N PRO A 38 0.26 -1.34 -19.45
CA PRO A 38 0.53 -1.73 -18.07
C PRO A 38 1.57 -0.79 -17.46
N ILE A 39 1.38 -0.47 -16.17
CA ILE A 39 2.14 0.49 -15.34
C ILE A 39 3.67 0.35 -15.43
N TRP A 40 4.17 -0.77 -15.94
CA TRP A 40 5.54 -1.23 -15.82
C TRP A 40 6.28 -1.44 -17.15
N ASP A 41 5.64 -1.21 -18.31
CA ASP A 41 6.20 -1.59 -19.62
C ASP A 41 6.45 -0.41 -20.58
N ARG A 42 7.02 0.70 -20.08
CA ARG A 42 7.43 1.82 -20.95
C ARG A 42 8.83 2.29 -20.58
N HIS A 43 9.84 1.59 -21.11
CA HIS A 43 11.15 2.18 -21.24
C HIS A 43 11.08 3.32 -22.28
N HIS A 44 11.55 4.51 -21.89
CA HIS A 44 11.72 5.73 -22.72
C HIS A 44 10.48 6.59 -22.95
N ASN A 45 9.79 7.03 -21.89
CA ASN A 45 8.81 8.13 -22.02
C ASN A 45 8.90 9.09 -20.82
N PRO A 46 8.85 10.43 -20.99
CA PRO A 46 8.74 11.42 -19.91
C PRO A 46 7.65 11.14 -18.86
N ASP A 47 6.67 10.30 -19.19
CA ASP A 47 5.66 9.75 -18.28
C ASP A 47 6.26 8.93 -17.11
N GLU A 48 7.49 8.43 -17.24
CA GLU A 48 8.18 7.64 -16.21
C GLU A 48 8.56 8.48 -14.99
N ILE A 49 9.05 9.71 -15.21
CA ILE A 49 9.44 10.64 -14.12
C ILE A 49 8.20 11.05 -13.31
N GLN A 50 7.09 11.37 -14.00
CA GLN A 50 5.83 11.69 -13.34
C GLN A 50 5.27 10.49 -12.59
N GLY A 51 5.36 9.28 -13.16
CA GLY A 51 4.94 8.04 -12.51
C GLY A 51 5.70 7.74 -11.21
N GLN A 52 7.02 7.96 -11.20
CA GLN A 52 7.84 7.80 -10.01
C GLN A 52 7.51 8.83 -8.92
N ALA A 53 7.25 10.08 -9.29
CA ALA A 53 6.87 11.13 -8.33
C ALA A 53 5.59 10.76 -7.54
N TRP A 54 4.57 10.21 -8.21
CA TRP A 54 3.33 9.78 -7.55
C TRP A 54 3.54 8.61 -6.57
N ILE A 55 4.42 7.67 -6.90
CA ILE A 55 4.76 6.53 -6.03
C ILE A 55 5.55 7.02 -4.81
N ILE A 56 6.49 7.95 -5.01
CA ILE A 56 7.26 8.58 -3.93
C ILE A 56 6.31 9.33 -2.98
N LEU A 57 5.39 10.12 -3.51
CA LEU A 57 4.40 10.85 -2.72
C LEU A 57 3.47 9.90 -1.94
N HIS A 58 2.93 8.87 -2.60
CA HIS A 58 2.13 7.83 -1.95
C HIS A 58 2.89 7.17 -0.80
N ARG A 59 4.16 6.84 -1.00
CA ARG A 59 5.02 6.25 0.01
C ARG A 59 5.19 7.18 1.21
N HIS A 60 5.53 8.45 0.99
CA HIS A 60 5.73 9.40 2.08
C HIS A 60 4.45 9.66 2.88
N ILE A 61 3.31 9.81 2.22
CA ILE A 61 2.02 9.99 2.90
C ILE A 61 1.72 8.77 3.79
N ASN A 62 1.88 7.55 3.27
CA ASN A 62 1.66 6.34 4.06
C ASN A 62 2.67 6.18 5.21
N GLU A 63 3.95 6.53 4.98
CA GLU A 63 4.95 6.54 6.05
C GLU A 63 4.57 7.52 7.17
N THR A 64 4.04 8.69 6.83
CA THR A 64 3.49 9.65 7.82
C THR A 64 2.30 9.06 8.57
N VAL A 65 1.35 8.40 7.88
CA VAL A 65 0.20 7.73 8.52
C VAL A 65 0.65 6.66 9.51
N ILE A 66 1.63 5.85 9.13
CA ILE A 66 2.19 4.79 9.99
C ILE A 66 2.84 5.40 11.23
N LEU A 67 3.68 6.43 11.05
CA LEU A 67 4.33 7.10 12.17
C LEU A 67 3.31 7.72 13.12
N LEU A 68 2.28 8.39 12.59
CA LEU A 68 1.20 8.93 13.40
C LEU A 68 0.44 7.81 14.14
N THR A 69 0.18 6.68 13.49
CA THR A 69 -0.47 5.52 14.11
C THR A 69 0.33 5.00 15.31
N TRP A 70 1.66 4.92 15.18
CA TRP A 70 2.53 4.48 16.28
C TRP A 70 2.53 5.45 17.45
N ILE A 71 2.61 6.76 17.17
CA ILE A 71 2.54 7.81 18.20
C ILE A 71 1.18 7.77 18.91
N LEU A 72 0.09 7.69 18.15
CA LEU A 72 -1.28 7.62 18.66
C LEU A 72 -1.50 6.39 19.55
N PHE A 73 -1.02 5.22 19.10
CA PHE A 73 -1.10 3.99 19.87
C PHE A 73 -0.31 4.11 21.17
N GLY A 74 0.91 4.65 21.13
CA GLY A 74 1.70 4.93 22.34
C GLY A 74 0.98 5.86 23.33
N LEU A 75 0.38 6.95 22.83
CA LEU A 75 -0.44 7.86 23.65
C LEU A 75 -1.64 7.14 24.27
N ALA A 76 -2.32 6.27 23.52
CA ALA A 76 -3.46 5.51 24.04
C ALA A 76 -3.04 4.52 25.14
N VAL A 77 -1.91 3.83 24.96
CA VAL A 77 -1.36 2.91 25.98
C VAL A 77 -0.98 3.68 27.25
N VAL A 78 -0.37 4.86 27.15
CA VAL A 78 -0.03 5.66 28.33
C VAL A 78 -1.27 6.27 28.98
N GLY A 79 -2.28 6.64 28.20
CA GLY A 79 -3.50 7.29 28.70
C GLY A 79 -4.48 6.36 29.42
N VAL A 80 -4.46 5.05 29.13
CA VAL A 80 -5.33 4.05 29.78
C VAL A 80 -4.71 3.56 31.09
N LYS A 81 -5.52 3.40 32.15
CA LYS A 81 -5.08 2.80 33.42
C LYS A 81 -4.59 1.37 33.20
N ARG A 82 -3.49 0.99 33.87
CA ARG A 82 -2.95 -0.38 33.83
C ARG A 82 -4.04 -1.41 34.10
N GLY A 83 -4.07 -2.48 33.29
CA GLY A 83 -5.09 -3.53 33.38
C GLY A 83 -6.41 -3.24 32.66
N HIS A 84 -6.58 -2.06 32.04
CA HIS A 84 -7.77 -1.70 31.27
C HIS A 84 -7.55 -1.62 29.75
N HIS A 85 -6.45 -2.17 29.24
CA HIS A 85 -6.17 -2.23 27.81
C HIS A 85 -6.96 -3.36 27.13
N PHE A 86 -7.33 -3.14 25.88
CA PHE A 86 -7.96 -4.11 24.98
C PHE A 86 -9.27 -4.74 25.50
N ARG A 87 -10.07 -3.98 26.26
CA ARG A 87 -11.36 -4.43 26.81
C ARG A 87 -12.56 -4.15 25.90
N ASN A 88 -12.40 -3.30 24.90
CA ASN A 88 -13.46 -2.97 23.95
C ASN A 88 -12.99 -3.12 22.50
N SER A 89 -13.96 -3.15 21.58
CA SER A 89 -13.71 -3.34 20.15
C SER A 89 -12.80 -2.26 19.56
N HIS A 90 -12.97 -1.00 19.96
CA HIS A 90 -12.11 0.11 19.54
C HIS A 90 -10.63 -0.17 19.85
N GLN A 91 -10.31 -0.53 21.09
CA GLN A 91 -8.94 -0.85 21.49
C GLN A 91 -8.37 -2.07 20.74
N ILE A 92 -9.20 -3.10 20.50
CA ILE A 92 -8.78 -4.33 19.80
C ILE A 92 -8.48 -4.04 18.33
N VAL A 93 -9.36 -3.31 17.65
CA VAL A 93 -9.18 -2.96 16.23
C VAL A 93 -8.02 -1.99 16.05
N GLY A 94 -7.90 -0.97 16.91
CA GLY A 94 -6.75 -0.07 16.92
C GLY A 94 -5.41 -0.79 17.11
N PHE A 95 -5.37 -1.82 17.97
CA PHE A 95 -4.19 -2.68 18.12
C PHE A 95 -3.90 -3.51 16.88
N ALA A 96 -4.92 -4.10 16.25
CA ALA A 96 -4.77 -4.84 15.01
C ALA A 96 -4.21 -3.94 13.90
N ILE A 97 -4.73 -2.73 13.75
CA ILE A 97 -4.21 -1.73 12.80
C ILE A 97 -2.73 -1.44 13.09
N PHE A 98 -2.39 -1.16 14.35
CA PHE A 98 -0.99 -0.93 14.76
C PHE A 98 -0.08 -2.08 14.32
N LEU A 99 -0.44 -3.34 14.58
CA LEU A 99 0.36 -4.50 14.16
C LEU A 99 0.47 -4.61 12.63
N TRP A 100 -0.63 -4.38 11.91
CA TRP A 100 -0.68 -4.50 10.45
C TRP A 100 0.00 -3.36 9.70
N THR A 101 0.28 -2.23 10.35
CA THR A 101 1.09 -1.16 9.73
C THR A 101 2.50 -1.64 9.33
N PHE A 102 3.10 -2.56 10.09
CA PHE A 102 4.46 -3.05 9.81
C PHE A 102 4.53 -3.95 8.56
N PRO A 103 3.69 -5.00 8.40
CA PRO A 103 3.59 -5.75 7.14
C PRO A 103 3.27 -4.87 5.93
N LEU A 104 2.36 -3.89 6.08
CA LEU A 104 2.00 -3.01 4.98
C LEU A 104 3.19 -2.14 4.53
N TRP A 105 3.98 -1.65 5.49
CA TRP A 105 5.20 -0.88 5.23
C TRP A 105 6.30 -1.70 4.57
N THR A 106 6.57 -2.92 5.07
CA THR A 106 7.61 -3.79 4.52
C THR A 106 7.25 -4.26 3.11
N MET A 107 5.99 -4.63 2.87
CA MET A 107 5.49 -4.92 1.52
C MET A 107 5.62 -3.69 0.61
N GLY A 108 5.27 -2.49 1.05
CA GLY A 108 5.43 -1.29 0.22
C GLY A 108 6.88 -1.05 -0.24
N ARG A 109 7.86 -1.28 0.64
CA ARG A 109 9.28 -1.00 0.37
C ARG A 109 10.01 -2.13 -0.37
N LEU A 110 9.76 -3.38 -0.03
CA LEU A 110 10.45 -4.53 -0.64
C LEU A 110 9.98 -4.78 -2.07
N LEU A 111 8.77 -4.36 -2.41
CA LEU A 111 8.11 -4.74 -3.66
C LEU A 111 8.22 -3.68 -4.75
N MET A 112 8.68 -2.48 -4.40
CA MET A 112 8.92 -1.40 -5.35
C MET A 112 10.30 -0.76 -5.10
N PRO A 113 11.41 -1.52 -5.21
CA PRO A 113 12.71 -0.88 -5.28
C PRO A 113 12.70 0.05 -6.50
N PRO A 114 13.09 1.33 -6.35
CA PRO A 114 13.21 2.21 -7.50
C PRO A 114 14.17 1.56 -8.49
N LYS A 115 13.66 1.21 -9.69
CA LYS A 115 14.53 0.76 -10.78
C LYS A 115 15.36 1.96 -11.18
N VAL A 116 16.60 2.02 -10.69
CA VAL A 116 17.57 3.04 -11.10
C VAL A 116 17.73 2.90 -12.62
N PRO A 117 17.65 3.99 -13.40
CA PRO A 117 17.94 3.93 -14.82
C PRO A 117 19.32 3.33 -15.00
N ARG A 118 19.40 2.22 -15.74
CA ARG A 118 20.68 1.61 -16.09
C ARG A 118 21.37 2.58 -17.04
N ASN A 119 22.22 3.46 -16.51
CA ASN A 119 23.08 4.31 -17.30
C ASN A 119 23.85 3.40 -18.26
N GLY A 120 23.70 3.66 -19.56
CA GLY A 120 24.31 2.87 -20.62
C GLY A 120 25.82 2.89 -20.49
N SER A 121 26.40 1.80 -19.97
CA SER A 121 27.73 1.39 -20.37
C SER A 121 27.56 0.43 -21.54
N SER A 122 27.70 1.01 -22.73
CA SER A 122 28.09 0.27 -23.93
C SER A 122 29.38 -0.48 -23.61
N SER A 123 29.25 -1.78 -23.34
CA SER A 123 30.36 -2.71 -23.53
C SER A 123 29.78 -3.96 -24.16
N SER A 124 29.91 -3.99 -25.49
CA SER A 124 29.90 -5.20 -26.27
C SER A 124 30.80 -6.23 -25.60
N ASN A 125 30.22 -7.31 -25.07
CA ASN A 125 30.94 -8.56 -25.03
C ASN A 125 29.99 -9.73 -25.20
N ASN A 126 30.22 -10.43 -26.31
CA ASN A 126 29.63 -11.70 -26.67
C ASN A 126 29.81 -12.68 -25.51
N ASN A 127 28.70 -13.19 -24.99
CA ASN A 127 28.56 -14.56 -24.48
C ASN A 127 27.07 -14.90 -24.60
N SER A 128 26.67 -15.12 -25.86
CA SER A 128 25.66 -16.11 -26.20
C SER A 128 26.08 -17.46 -25.60
N ILE A 129 25.10 -18.24 -25.12
CA ILE A 129 25.22 -19.56 -24.47
C ILE A 129 25.13 -19.48 -22.94
N GLU A 130 23.96 -19.09 -22.40
CA GLU A 130 23.34 -19.65 -21.16
C GLU A 130 22.05 -18.90 -20.72
N ARG A 131 21.18 -18.51 -21.65
CA ARG A 131 19.81 -18.03 -21.31
C ARG A 131 18.76 -18.60 -22.24
N THR A 132 18.84 -19.91 -22.47
CA THR A 132 17.87 -20.68 -23.24
C THR A 132 17.13 -21.66 -22.32
N THR A 133 16.68 -21.21 -21.14
CA THR A 133 15.92 -22.08 -20.22
C THR A 133 14.69 -21.43 -19.57
N GLU A 134 14.41 -20.13 -19.77
CA GLU A 134 13.20 -19.49 -19.22
C GLU A 134 12.53 -18.51 -20.20
N ARG A 135 12.44 -18.90 -21.46
CA ARG A 135 11.45 -18.33 -22.38
C ARG A 135 11.24 -19.35 -23.48
N THR A 136 9.98 -19.67 -23.73
CA THR A 136 9.52 -20.56 -24.82
C THR A 136 9.29 -22.03 -24.40
N THR A 137 8.30 -22.26 -23.54
CA THR A 137 7.36 -23.36 -23.79
C THR A 137 6.38 -22.92 -24.89
N LEU A 138 6.87 -22.70 -26.11
CA LEU A 138 6.06 -22.83 -27.32
C LEU A 138 6.25 -24.26 -27.80
N ILE A 139 5.46 -25.16 -27.23
CA ILE A 139 5.09 -26.36 -27.98
C ILE A 139 4.11 -25.85 -29.04
N SER A 140 4.64 -25.60 -30.24
CA SER A 140 3.83 -25.53 -31.44
C SER A 140 3.34 -26.94 -31.75
N ARG A 141 2.08 -27.20 -31.43
CA ARG A 141 1.33 -28.32 -31.99
C ARG A 141 -0.01 -27.75 -32.41
N GLY A 142 -0.23 -27.70 -33.72
CA GLY A 142 -1.51 -27.30 -34.29
C GLY A 142 -2.60 -28.25 -33.79
N ASP A 143 -3.70 -27.65 -33.35
CA ASP A 143 -5.08 -28.10 -33.56
C ASP A 143 -6.00 -27.14 -32.81
N ASP A 144 -6.82 -26.44 -33.58
CA ASP A 144 -8.26 -26.30 -33.46
C ASP A 144 -8.88 -26.30 -32.04
N GLY A 145 -9.51 -25.17 -31.72
CA GLY A 145 -10.41 -25.05 -30.57
C GLY A 145 -9.97 -23.94 -29.62
N SER A 146 -10.91 -23.05 -29.34
CA SER A 146 -10.90 -21.93 -28.39
C SER A 146 -10.29 -22.23 -27.02
N ASN A 147 -8.97 -22.39 -26.97
CA ASN A 147 -8.23 -22.53 -25.74
C ASN A 147 -8.01 -21.12 -25.18
N GLU A 148 -8.96 -20.67 -24.34
CA GLU A 148 -8.71 -19.64 -23.33
C GLU A 148 -7.50 -20.10 -22.51
N ARG A 149 -6.30 -19.68 -22.91
CA ARG A 149 -5.10 -19.86 -22.10
C ARG A 149 -5.33 -19.07 -20.83
N ALA A 150 -5.62 -19.77 -19.75
CA ALA A 150 -5.66 -19.19 -18.41
C ALA A 150 -4.34 -18.45 -18.17
N VAL A 151 -4.41 -17.11 -18.14
CA VAL A 151 -3.27 -16.25 -17.85
C VAL A 151 -2.96 -16.43 -16.37
N VAL A 152 -1.97 -17.27 -16.05
CA VAL A 152 -1.49 -17.41 -14.68
C VAL A 152 -0.86 -16.08 -14.26
N PRO A 153 -1.37 -15.41 -13.22
CA PRO A 153 -0.83 -14.12 -12.80
C PRO A 153 0.60 -14.28 -12.29
N SER A 154 1.47 -13.34 -12.66
CA SER A 154 2.83 -13.30 -12.12
C SER A 154 2.82 -13.12 -10.59
N LYS A 155 3.88 -13.58 -9.91
CA LYS A 155 4.05 -13.36 -8.46
C LYS A 155 3.89 -11.88 -8.08
N GLU A 156 4.42 -10.98 -8.91
CA GLU A 156 4.29 -9.53 -8.74
C GLU A 156 2.83 -9.06 -8.81
N SER A 157 2.04 -9.60 -9.75
CA SER A 157 0.63 -9.24 -9.92
C SER A 157 -0.22 -9.68 -8.72
N ILE A 158 -0.01 -10.91 -8.23
CA ILE A 158 -0.68 -11.42 -7.02
C ILE A 158 -0.37 -10.51 -5.83
N LEU A 159 0.88 -10.11 -5.70
CA LEU A 159 1.36 -9.35 -4.56
C LEU A 159 0.87 -7.90 -4.57
N ILE A 160 0.80 -7.26 -5.74
CA ILE A 160 0.15 -5.96 -5.91
C ILE A 160 -1.33 -6.05 -5.53
N MET A 161 -2.02 -7.11 -5.95
CA MET A 161 -3.41 -7.35 -5.58
C MET A 161 -3.56 -7.49 -4.06
N MET A 162 -2.71 -8.28 -3.40
CA MET A 162 -2.70 -8.42 -1.94
C MET A 162 -2.43 -7.09 -1.23
N HIS A 163 -1.46 -6.30 -1.70
CA HIS A 163 -1.16 -4.98 -1.15
C HIS A 163 -2.36 -4.03 -1.24
N ARG A 164 -3.06 -4.02 -2.39
CA ARG A 164 -4.27 -3.20 -2.58
C ARG A 164 -5.42 -3.64 -1.68
N LEU A 165 -5.67 -4.94 -1.60
CA LEU A 165 -6.72 -5.50 -0.73
C LEU A 165 -6.44 -5.17 0.73
N LEU A 166 -5.20 -5.40 1.18
CA LEU A 166 -4.80 -5.08 2.55
C LEU A 166 -4.91 -3.57 2.83
N GLY A 167 -4.45 -2.71 1.91
CA GLY A 167 -4.60 -1.26 2.03
C GLY A 167 -6.06 -0.81 2.15
N GLY A 168 -6.96 -1.43 1.37
CA GLY A 168 -8.40 -1.17 1.46
C GLY A 168 -9.03 -1.61 2.79
N VAL A 169 -8.69 -2.81 3.26
CA VAL A 169 -9.13 -3.32 4.57
C VAL A 169 -8.63 -2.42 5.71
N MET A 170 -7.37 -2.01 5.66
CA MET A 170 -6.77 -1.10 6.64
C MET A 170 -7.46 0.26 6.66
N LEU A 171 -7.78 0.82 5.49
CA LEU A 171 -8.53 2.07 5.41
C LEU A 171 -9.92 1.92 6.05
N ALA A 172 -10.66 0.86 5.72
CA ALA A 172 -11.98 0.62 6.29
C ALA A 172 -11.93 0.47 7.82
N ALA A 173 -10.93 -0.25 8.34
CA ALA A 173 -10.70 -0.39 9.77
C ALA A 173 -10.35 0.96 10.43
N GLY A 174 -9.51 1.78 9.80
CA GLY A 174 -9.17 3.12 10.31
C GLY A 174 -10.36 4.08 10.36
N LEU A 175 -11.24 4.04 9.35
CA LEU A 175 -12.49 4.82 9.36
C LEU A 175 -13.46 4.33 10.45
N TRP A 176 -13.55 3.02 10.65
CA TRP A 176 -14.31 2.45 11.76
C TRP A 176 -13.77 2.89 13.14
N GLU A 177 -12.45 2.96 13.30
CA GLU A 177 -11.81 3.45 14.54
C GLU A 177 -12.14 4.91 14.81
N ILE A 178 -12.12 5.76 13.78
CA ILE A 178 -12.52 7.17 13.91
C ILE A 178 -14.00 7.24 14.35
N TYR A 179 -14.88 6.48 13.70
CA TYR A 179 -16.30 6.47 14.02
C TYR A 179 -16.58 6.00 15.46
N SER A 180 -16.05 4.84 15.83
CA SER A 180 -16.23 4.26 17.18
C SER A 180 -15.62 5.12 18.28
N GLY A 181 -14.40 5.66 18.07
CA GLY A 181 -13.76 6.59 18.99
C GLY A 181 -14.55 7.89 19.16
N SER A 182 -15.16 8.41 18.08
CA SER A 182 -16.02 9.60 18.14
C SER A 182 -17.26 9.35 18.99
N LEU A 183 -17.94 8.21 18.80
CA LEU A 183 -19.08 7.83 19.64
C LEU A 183 -18.70 7.78 21.12
N MET A 184 -17.54 7.20 21.46
CA MET A 184 -17.06 7.14 22.84
C MET A 184 -16.76 8.52 23.45
N LEU A 185 -16.26 9.46 22.65
CA LEU A 185 -15.99 10.84 23.09
C LEU A 185 -17.27 11.61 23.37
N PHE A 186 -18.30 11.44 22.53
CA PHE A 186 -19.56 12.18 22.66
C PHE A 186 -20.58 11.51 23.59
N SER A 187 -20.49 10.19 23.80
CA SER A 187 -21.37 9.44 24.72
C SER A 187 -21.05 9.67 26.20
N LYS A 188 -19.88 10.25 26.54
CA LYS A 188 -19.47 10.53 27.93
C LYS A 188 -20.11 11.79 28.54
N LYS A 189 -21.27 12.24 28.01
CA LYS A 189 -21.90 13.50 28.40
C LYS A 189 -22.97 13.41 29.49
N ASP A 190 -23.25 12.23 30.02
CA ASP A 190 -24.18 12.03 31.14
C ASP A 190 -23.42 11.57 32.41
#